data_AF-A0A496V7K7-F1
#
_entry.id   AF-A0A496V7K7-F1
#
_cell.length_a   1.000
_cell.length_b   1.000
_cell.length_c   1.000
_cell.angle_alpha   90.00
_cell.angle_beta   90.00
_cell.angle_gamma   90.00
#
_symmetry.space_group_name_H-M   'P 1'
#
loop_
_entity.id
_entity.type
_entity.pdbx_description
1 polymer ?
#
loop_
_entity_poly.entity_id
_entity_poly.type
_entity_poly.pdbx_seq_one_letter_code
_entity_poly.pdbx_strand_id
1 'polypeptide(L)'
;MYEYRKLNREQQVELVRQRLACGQLPHEPTHPFRDQCLYLLSATCYEHKHRMFSEARRQQVLDLLLKSAEGNGLEIRAWVVLPNHYHLLVSVANFSVLGKLFHSVHGSTACQWNLEDNCRGHKVWYRYTDRAIRSEGHYYTTLNYIHYNPVKHNHAQSPYDWSHSSVHWYLERYGREWLQELWIQYPLRDYGRGWDCTECLFLLQYLIGQNMSELLEIESDYQTESLEMGSLNHGIMQTRIASQLSRDERFTVIIELSLDASKIDLSSFGLKAKDELKPDICAYPNTVKRKRRDLVKMPEMPLLAIEIISPSQSIDSLLAKFDAYFELGVKSCWLVMPSLDIVDVYSQPDLHKSFDMDDTEIIDDVMDIHLPIQKLFEW
;
A
#
# COMPACT_ATOMS: atom_id res chain seq x y z
N MET A 1 -22.13 1.92 -1.37
CA MET A 1 -23.41 1.83 -0.62
C MET A 1 -23.91 3.17 -0.05
N TYR A 2 -23.09 4.24 -0.02
CA TYR A 2 -23.58 5.62 0.16
C TYR A 2 -24.30 6.18 -1.09
N GLU A 3 -23.96 5.65 -2.27
CA GLU A 3 -24.58 5.94 -3.57
C GLU A 3 -26.07 5.57 -3.68
N TYR A 4 -26.61 4.67 -2.86
CA TYR A 4 -28.05 4.32 -2.92
C TYR A 4 -28.93 5.58 -2.81
N ARG A 5 -28.51 6.56 -1.99
CA ARG A 5 -29.21 7.84 -1.82
C ARG A 5 -29.05 8.80 -3.00
N LYS A 6 -28.05 8.58 -3.87
CA LYS A 6 -27.82 9.34 -5.11
C LYS A 6 -28.57 8.74 -6.31
N LEU A 7 -29.02 7.49 -6.21
CA LEU A 7 -29.86 6.84 -7.22
C LEU A 7 -31.30 7.38 -7.20
N ASN A 8 -31.92 7.47 -8.38
CA ASN A 8 -33.34 7.78 -8.48
C ASN A 8 -34.21 6.58 -8.05
N ARG A 9 -35.52 6.81 -7.86
CA ARG A 9 -36.41 5.81 -7.25
C ARG A 9 -36.58 4.54 -8.09
N GLU A 10 -36.52 4.64 -9.42
CA GLU A 10 -36.56 3.47 -10.31
C GLU A 10 -35.27 2.65 -10.20
N GLN A 11 -34.10 3.30 -10.22
CA GLN A 11 -32.80 2.66 -10.06
C GLN A 11 -32.66 1.97 -8.69
N GLN A 12 -33.18 2.59 -7.62
CA GLN A 12 -33.20 2.00 -6.28
C GLN A 12 -34.05 0.73 -6.23
N VAL A 13 -35.23 0.74 -6.85
CA VAL A 13 -36.15 -0.41 -6.88
C VAL A 13 -35.55 -1.54 -7.69
N GLU A 14 -34.93 -1.24 -8.83
CA GLU A 14 -34.30 -2.24 -9.70
C GLU A 14 -33.07 -2.87 -9.03
N LEU A 15 -32.21 -2.08 -8.40
CA LEU A 15 -31.06 -2.57 -7.63
C LEU A 15 -31.49 -3.51 -6.49
N VAL A 16 -32.55 -3.16 -5.76
CA VAL A 16 -33.07 -4.00 -4.67
C VAL A 16 -33.70 -5.29 -5.23
N ARG A 17 -34.44 -5.20 -6.34
CA ARG A 17 -35.02 -6.38 -7.01
C ARG A 17 -33.92 -7.35 -7.46
N GLN A 18 -32.85 -6.87 -8.07
CA GLN A 18 -31.71 -7.69 -8.50
C GLN A 18 -31.02 -8.38 -7.31
N ARG A 19 -30.80 -7.66 -6.20
CA ARG A 19 -30.22 -8.25 -4.98
C ARG A 19 -31.10 -9.37 -4.42
N LEU A 20 -32.40 -9.13 -4.30
CA LEU A 20 -33.34 -10.11 -3.77
C LEU A 20 -33.44 -11.35 -4.67
N ALA A 21 -33.39 -11.18 -6.00
CA ALA A 21 -33.38 -12.28 -6.96
C ALA A 21 -32.15 -13.19 -6.81
N CYS A 22 -31.01 -12.63 -6.39
CA CYS A 22 -29.78 -13.39 -6.11
C CYS A 22 -29.71 -13.90 -4.64
N GLY A 23 -30.79 -13.82 -3.87
CA GLY A 23 -30.83 -14.25 -2.45
C GLY A 23 -30.05 -13.34 -1.50
N GLN A 24 -29.74 -12.11 -1.92
CA GLN A 24 -28.96 -11.14 -1.16
C GLN A 24 -29.86 -10.16 -0.41
N LEU A 25 -29.37 -9.64 0.72
CA LEU A 25 -30.11 -8.66 1.50
C LEU A 25 -30.10 -7.28 0.80
N PRO A 26 -31.20 -6.50 0.85
CA PRO A 26 -31.39 -5.28 0.06
C PRO A 26 -30.33 -4.20 0.22
N HIS A 27 -29.75 -4.08 1.42
CA HIS A 27 -28.88 -2.97 1.82
C HIS A 27 -27.66 -3.45 2.61
N GLU A 28 -27.19 -4.65 2.31
CA GLU A 28 -26.03 -5.26 2.98
C GLU A 28 -24.95 -5.62 1.98
N PRO A 29 -23.65 -5.52 2.35
CA PRO A 29 -22.60 -6.11 1.55
C PRO A 29 -22.83 -7.62 1.44
N THR A 30 -22.51 -8.19 0.30
CA THR A 30 -22.56 -9.65 0.11
C THR A 30 -21.38 -10.30 0.80
N HIS A 31 -21.64 -11.41 1.49
CA HIS A 31 -20.65 -12.22 2.21
C HIS A 31 -20.53 -13.60 1.53
N PRO A 32 -19.81 -13.68 0.38
CA PRO A 32 -19.89 -14.81 -0.55
C PRO A 32 -19.26 -16.13 -0.07
N PHE A 33 -18.46 -16.13 1.00
CA PHE A 33 -17.72 -17.32 1.45
C PHE A 33 -17.87 -17.52 2.97
N ARG A 34 -18.68 -18.50 3.39
CA ARG A 34 -18.99 -18.75 4.83
C ARG A 34 -18.32 -19.98 5.45
N ASP A 35 -17.64 -20.79 4.62
CA ASP A 35 -17.03 -22.07 5.03
C ASP A 35 -15.51 -21.97 5.28
N GLN A 36 -14.95 -20.76 5.32
CA GLN A 36 -13.52 -20.56 5.61
C GLN A 36 -13.32 -20.28 7.10
N CYS A 37 -12.12 -20.55 7.61
CA CYS A 37 -11.80 -20.34 9.02
C CYS A 37 -11.09 -19.01 9.30
N LEU A 38 -10.65 -18.25 8.28
CA LEU A 38 -9.90 -17.00 8.41
C LEU A 38 -10.50 -15.89 7.56
N TYR A 39 -10.66 -14.71 8.16
CA TYR A 39 -11.27 -13.55 7.51
C TYR A 39 -10.56 -12.25 7.87
N LEU A 40 -10.37 -11.39 6.86
CA LEU A 40 -10.22 -9.95 7.06
C LEU A 40 -11.60 -9.34 7.22
N LEU A 41 -11.83 -8.65 8.34
CA LEU A 41 -13.03 -7.88 8.59
C LEU A 41 -12.69 -6.40 8.58
N SER A 42 -13.55 -5.60 7.96
CA SER A 42 -13.45 -4.13 7.97
C SER A 42 -14.76 -3.55 8.46
N ALA A 43 -14.73 -2.68 9.45
CA ALA A 43 -15.91 -1.97 9.92
C ALA A 43 -15.66 -0.47 9.93
N THR A 44 -16.64 0.28 9.41
CA THR A 44 -16.49 1.73 9.19
C THR A 44 -17.52 2.50 10.00
N CYS A 45 -17.15 3.71 10.42
CA CYS A 45 -18.10 4.69 10.88
C CYS A 45 -18.97 5.15 9.71
N TYR A 46 -20.19 5.55 10.03
CA TYR A 46 -21.14 6.02 9.02
C TYR A 46 -20.57 7.25 8.27
N GLU A 47 -20.61 7.19 6.94
CA GLU A 47 -20.03 8.20 6.03
C GLU A 47 -18.52 8.40 6.21
N HIS A 48 -17.82 7.40 6.77
CA HIS A 48 -16.39 7.49 7.12
C HIS A 48 -16.07 8.71 8.00
N LYS A 49 -17.03 9.18 8.79
CA LYS A 49 -16.81 10.26 9.76
C LYS A 49 -15.85 9.81 10.85
N HIS A 50 -14.98 10.70 11.28
CA HIS A 50 -13.95 10.44 12.30
C HIS A 50 -14.57 10.39 13.71
N ARG A 51 -15.44 9.42 13.97
CA ARG A 51 -16.14 9.27 15.27
C ARG A 51 -15.24 8.74 16.37
N MET A 52 -14.16 8.06 16.01
CA MET A 52 -13.11 7.56 16.90
C MET A 52 -11.87 8.49 16.89
N PHE A 53 -12.06 9.81 16.77
CA PHE A 53 -10.94 10.76 16.74
C PHE A 53 -10.13 10.80 18.04
N SER A 54 -10.77 10.59 19.20
CA SER A 54 -10.05 10.50 20.47
C SER A 54 -9.45 9.11 20.68
N GLU A 55 -8.27 9.09 21.32
CA GLU A 55 -7.61 7.86 21.76
C GLU A 55 -8.53 7.04 22.69
N ALA A 56 -9.22 7.70 23.62
CA ALA A 56 -10.18 7.02 24.50
C ALA A 56 -11.27 6.23 23.75
N ARG A 57 -11.81 6.76 22.63
CA ARG A 57 -12.81 6.04 21.83
C ARG A 57 -12.21 4.88 21.05
N ARG A 58 -10.98 5.02 20.52
CA ARG A 58 -10.28 3.92 19.86
C ARG A 58 -9.97 2.80 20.85
N GLN A 59 -9.45 3.15 22.03
CA GLN A 59 -9.16 2.18 23.09
C GLN A 59 -10.42 1.45 23.54
N GLN A 60 -11.53 2.18 23.74
CA GLN A 60 -12.80 1.58 24.08
C GLN A 60 -13.26 0.53 23.05
N VAL A 61 -13.16 0.84 21.76
CA VAL A 61 -13.52 -0.11 20.69
C VAL A 61 -12.60 -1.33 20.75
N LEU A 62 -11.30 -1.12 20.90
CA LEU A 62 -10.32 -2.20 21.01
C LEU A 62 -10.63 -3.13 22.19
N ASP A 63 -10.89 -2.58 23.38
CA ASP A 63 -11.19 -3.36 24.58
C ASP A 63 -12.45 -4.21 24.40
N LEU A 64 -13.50 -3.63 23.81
CA LEU A 64 -14.75 -4.34 23.52
C LEU A 64 -14.57 -5.45 22.49
N LEU A 65 -13.71 -5.24 21.49
CA LEU A 65 -13.39 -6.24 20.47
C LEU A 65 -12.65 -7.43 21.09
N LEU A 66 -11.59 -7.18 21.86
CA LEU A 66 -10.81 -8.22 22.53
C LEU A 66 -11.66 -8.99 23.53
N LYS A 67 -12.43 -8.29 24.37
CA LYS A 67 -13.37 -8.91 25.32
C LYS A 67 -14.44 -9.74 24.64
N SER A 68 -14.91 -9.34 23.45
CA SER A 68 -15.89 -10.11 22.69
C SER A 68 -15.32 -11.37 22.05
N ALA A 69 -14.00 -11.46 21.87
CA ALA A 69 -13.34 -12.67 21.37
C ALA A 69 -13.22 -13.75 22.45
N GLU A 70 -13.07 -13.36 23.71
CA GLU A 70 -12.99 -14.28 24.85
C GLU A 70 -14.24 -15.18 24.96
N GLY A 71 -14.05 -16.50 24.85
CA GLY A 71 -15.09 -17.50 25.07
C GLY A 71 -16.07 -17.75 23.91
N ASN A 72 -15.89 -17.11 22.75
CA ASN A 72 -16.83 -17.18 21.62
C ASN A 72 -16.36 -18.01 20.42
N GLY A 73 -15.26 -18.76 20.53
CA GLY A 73 -14.70 -19.51 19.38
C GLY A 73 -14.25 -18.61 18.23
N LEU A 74 -13.89 -17.37 18.59
CA LEU A 74 -13.34 -16.32 17.73
C LEU A 74 -11.94 -16.01 18.26
N GLU A 75 -10.95 -16.03 17.39
CA GLU A 75 -9.59 -15.64 17.70
C GLU A 75 -9.21 -14.44 16.84
N ILE A 76 -8.81 -13.34 17.47
CA ILE A 76 -8.30 -12.17 16.75
C ILE A 76 -6.79 -12.33 16.61
N ARG A 77 -6.32 -12.45 15.37
CA ARG A 77 -4.90 -12.63 15.03
C ARG A 77 -4.18 -11.28 14.87
N ALA A 78 -4.82 -10.32 14.20
CA ALA A 78 -4.30 -8.98 14.05
C ALA A 78 -5.42 -7.92 14.04
N TRP A 79 -5.10 -6.69 14.42
CA TRP A 79 -6.06 -5.59 14.43
C TRP A 79 -5.39 -4.23 14.21
N VAL A 80 -6.19 -3.28 13.72
CA VAL A 80 -5.89 -1.85 13.74
C VAL A 80 -7.18 -1.05 13.91
N VAL A 81 -7.18 -0.06 14.78
CA VAL A 81 -8.31 0.86 14.97
C VAL A 81 -7.89 2.26 14.56
N LEU A 82 -8.56 2.80 13.54
CA LEU A 82 -8.33 4.14 12.98
C LEU A 82 -9.48 5.09 13.40
N PRO A 83 -9.37 6.41 13.16
CA PRO A 83 -10.38 7.39 13.56
C PRO A 83 -11.79 7.20 12.97
N ASN A 84 -11.92 6.53 11.82
CA ASN A 84 -13.18 6.34 11.11
C ASN A 84 -13.47 4.89 10.69
N HIS A 85 -12.55 3.95 10.89
CA HIS A 85 -12.74 2.53 10.60
C HIS A 85 -11.74 1.67 11.37
N TYR A 86 -11.92 0.35 11.34
CA TYR A 86 -10.97 -0.59 11.89
C TYR A 86 -10.95 -1.88 11.07
N HIS A 87 -9.81 -2.58 11.12
CA HIS A 87 -9.63 -3.88 10.49
C HIS A 87 -9.27 -4.95 11.50
N LEU A 88 -9.76 -6.17 11.28
CA LEU A 88 -9.46 -7.36 12.08
C LEU A 88 -9.12 -8.53 11.18
N LEU A 89 -8.05 -9.23 11.47
CA LEU A 89 -7.78 -10.55 10.93
C LEU A 89 -8.21 -11.57 11.97
N VAL A 90 -9.24 -12.34 11.68
CA VAL A 90 -9.87 -13.24 12.65
C VAL A 90 -9.89 -14.67 12.17
N SER A 91 -9.75 -15.61 13.11
CA SER A 91 -10.13 -16.99 12.90
C SER A 91 -11.47 -17.28 13.57
N VAL A 92 -12.42 -17.86 12.84
CA VAL A 92 -13.75 -18.21 13.35
C VAL A 92 -14.11 -19.63 12.99
N ALA A 93 -14.57 -20.40 13.99
CA ALA A 93 -15.16 -21.72 13.74
C ALA A 93 -16.58 -21.62 13.17
N ASN A 94 -17.30 -20.54 13.49
CA ASN A 94 -18.66 -20.30 13.02
C ASN A 94 -18.86 -18.80 12.71
N PHE A 95 -19.09 -18.50 11.43
CA PHE A 95 -19.27 -17.13 10.94
C PHE A 95 -20.42 -16.38 11.64
N SER A 96 -21.45 -17.07 12.13
CA SER A 96 -22.58 -16.44 12.83
C SER A 96 -22.19 -15.73 14.14
N VAL A 97 -21.03 -16.07 14.72
CA VAL A 97 -20.49 -15.41 15.92
C VAL A 97 -20.14 -13.95 15.64
N LEU A 98 -19.70 -13.61 14.41
CA LEU A 98 -19.32 -12.25 14.04
C LEU A 98 -20.48 -11.27 14.18
N GLY A 99 -21.70 -11.69 13.83
CA GLY A 99 -22.89 -10.85 13.99
C GLY A 99 -23.12 -10.43 15.44
N LYS A 100 -22.88 -11.33 16.40
CA LYS A 100 -22.99 -11.03 17.84
C LYS A 100 -21.90 -10.06 18.30
N LEU A 101 -20.66 -10.26 17.84
CA LEU A 101 -19.55 -9.37 18.14
C LEU A 101 -19.85 -7.94 17.68
N PHE A 102 -20.20 -7.74 16.41
CA PHE A 102 -20.46 -6.41 15.88
C PHE A 102 -21.71 -5.79 16.51
N HIS A 103 -22.76 -6.57 16.75
CA HIS A 103 -23.95 -6.06 17.44
C HIS A 103 -23.63 -5.53 18.85
N SER A 104 -22.84 -6.27 19.62
CA SER A 104 -22.41 -5.87 20.96
C SER A 104 -21.54 -4.61 20.93
N VAL A 105 -20.48 -4.62 20.12
CA VAL A 105 -19.50 -3.53 20.03
C VAL A 105 -20.13 -2.27 19.45
N HIS A 106 -20.81 -2.38 18.31
CA HIS A 106 -21.42 -1.22 17.64
C HIS A 106 -22.65 -0.70 18.38
N GLY A 107 -23.46 -1.57 18.97
CA GLY A 107 -24.66 -1.16 19.71
C GLY A 107 -24.32 -0.37 20.97
N SER A 108 -23.39 -0.88 21.78
CA SER A 108 -22.95 -0.23 23.03
C SER A 108 -22.29 1.12 22.77
N THR A 109 -21.31 1.15 21.85
CA THR A 109 -20.59 2.39 21.51
C THR A 109 -21.48 3.41 20.80
N ALA A 110 -22.40 3.00 19.92
CA ALA A 110 -23.32 3.94 19.28
C ALA A 110 -24.23 4.63 20.28
N CYS A 111 -24.75 3.90 21.27
CA CYS A 111 -25.59 4.46 22.32
C CYS A 111 -24.78 5.47 23.16
N GLN A 112 -23.61 5.05 23.63
CA GLN A 112 -22.76 5.88 24.49
C GLN A 112 -22.27 7.14 23.78
N TRP A 113 -21.73 7.04 22.57
CA TRP A 113 -21.18 8.21 21.86
C TRP A 113 -22.29 9.19 21.44
N ASN A 114 -23.50 8.70 21.16
CA ASN A 114 -24.65 9.57 20.94
C ASN A 114 -25.03 10.39 22.19
N LEU A 115 -24.89 9.80 23.38
CA LEU A 115 -25.10 10.53 24.64
C LEU A 115 -23.97 11.56 24.88
N GLU A 116 -22.72 11.17 24.68
CA GLU A 116 -21.54 12.05 24.82
C GLU A 116 -21.58 13.24 23.83
N ASP A 117 -21.98 12.98 22.58
CA ASP A 117 -22.06 13.99 21.52
C ASP A 117 -23.37 14.82 21.59
N ASN A 118 -24.23 14.62 22.60
CA ASN A 118 -25.57 15.23 22.72
C ASN A 118 -26.44 15.06 21.45
N CYS A 119 -26.26 13.95 20.74
CA CYS A 119 -26.89 13.65 19.46
C CYS A 119 -27.80 12.45 19.59
N ARG A 120 -29.13 12.64 19.68
CA ARG A 120 -30.06 11.51 19.81
C ARG A 120 -30.35 10.87 18.45
N GLY A 121 -30.04 9.57 18.33
CA GLY A 121 -30.42 8.76 17.17
C GLY A 121 -29.52 8.88 15.95
N HIS A 122 -28.32 9.47 16.09
CA HIS A 122 -27.36 9.50 14.99
C HIS A 122 -26.81 8.11 14.70
N LYS A 123 -26.68 7.79 13.42
CA LYS A 123 -26.04 6.56 12.97
C LYS A 123 -24.52 6.73 13.11
N VAL A 124 -23.94 6.02 14.08
CA VAL A 124 -22.50 6.03 14.36
C VAL A 124 -21.75 5.06 13.45
N TRP A 125 -22.21 3.82 13.40
CA TRP A 125 -21.56 2.75 12.65
C TRP A 125 -22.25 2.48 11.33
N TYR A 126 -21.44 2.02 10.38
CA TYR A 126 -21.91 1.33 9.20
C TYR A 126 -21.94 -0.19 9.44
N ARG A 127 -22.14 -0.97 8.37
CA ARG A 127 -21.96 -2.43 8.40
C ARG A 127 -20.48 -2.79 8.27
N TYR A 128 -20.14 -3.99 8.70
CA TYR A 128 -18.84 -4.57 8.41
C TYR A 128 -18.84 -5.27 7.05
N THR A 129 -17.67 -5.42 6.46
CA THR A 129 -17.40 -6.29 5.31
C THR A 129 -16.43 -7.39 5.71
N ASP A 130 -16.49 -8.53 5.05
CA ASP A 130 -15.49 -9.60 5.21
C ASP A 130 -14.81 -9.92 3.88
N ARG A 131 -13.59 -10.45 3.98
CA ARG A 131 -12.86 -11.13 2.93
C ARG A 131 -12.26 -12.39 3.50
N ALA A 132 -12.59 -13.51 2.86
CA ALA A 132 -12.09 -14.81 3.25
C ALA A 132 -10.64 -15.01 2.79
N ILE A 133 -9.76 -15.46 3.70
CA ILE A 133 -8.33 -15.63 3.46
C ILE A 133 -8.07 -17.01 2.85
N ARG A 134 -7.35 -17.04 1.71
CA ARG A 134 -7.28 -18.21 0.82
C ARG A 134 -5.95 -18.94 0.79
N SER A 135 -4.92 -18.33 1.35
CA SER A 135 -3.58 -18.89 1.38
C SER A 135 -2.78 -18.23 2.48
N GLU A 136 -1.64 -18.85 2.81
CA GLU A 136 -0.66 -18.28 3.73
C GLU A 136 -0.12 -16.93 3.23
N GLY A 137 0.19 -16.83 1.92
CA GLY A 137 0.59 -15.54 1.34
C GLY A 137 -0.48 -14.46 1.51
N HIS A 138 -1.75 -14.79 1.26
CA HIS A 138 -2.85 -13.85 1.50
C HIS A 138 -2.95 -13.47 2.99
N TYR A 139 -2.73 -14.40 3.91
CA TYR A 139 -2.74 -14.15 5.36
C TYR A 139 -1.67 -13.12 5.76
N TYR A 140 -0.41 -13.32 5.36
CA TYR A 140 0.68 -12.42 5.75
C TYR A 140 0.62 -11.06 5.03
N THR A 141 0.21 -11.01 3.76
CA THR A 141 -0.08 -9.73 3.09
C THR A 141 -1.21 -8.97 3.81
N THR A 142 -2.23 -9.67 4.31
CA THR A 142 -3.30 -9.05 5.11
C THR A 142 -2.79 -8.51 6.45
N LEU A 143 -1.88 -9.24 7.09
CA LEU A 143 -1.27 -8.82 8.35
C LEU A 143 -0.47 -7.53 8.16
N ASN A 144 0.38 -7.48 7.13
CA ASN A 144 1.10 -6.26 6.73
C ASN A 144 0.12 -5.12 6.40
N TYR A 145 -1.00 -5.41 5.74
CA TYR A 145 -2.00 -4.41 5.37
C TYR A 145 -2.63 -3.75 6.60
N ILE A 146 -2.93 -4.55 7.61
CA ILE A 146 -3.49 -4.09 8.89
C ILE A 146 -2.49 -3.21 9.62
N HIS A 147 -1.24 -3.63 9.74
CA HIS A 147 -0.22 -2.87 10.48
C HIS A 147 0.19 -1.57 9.77
N TYR A 148 0.18 -1.57 8.44
CA TYR A 148 0.52 -0.41 7.64
C TYR A 148 -0.58 0.64 7.51
N ASN A 149 -1.82 0.27 7.83
CA ASN A 149 -2.99 1.14 7.66
C ASN A 149 -2.88 2.55 8.28
N PRO A 150 -2.30 2.73 9.48
CA PRO A 150 -2.09 4.05 10.06
C PRO A 150 -1.19 4.95 9.21
N VAL A 151 -0.17 4.38 8.57
CA VAL A 151 0.72 5.11 7.65
C VAL A 151 -0.01 5.41 6.34
N LYS A 152 -0.71 4.41 5.78
CA LYS A 152 -1.54 4.57 4.57
C LYS A 152 -2.52 5.75 4.66
N HIS A 153 -3.11 5.97 5.84
CA HIS A 153 -4.10 7.03 6.09
C HIS A 153 -3.50 8.31 6.70
N ASN A 154 -2.18 8.46 6.72
CA ASN A 154 -1.46 9.61 7.27
C ASN A 154 -1.80 9.90 8.75
N HIS A 155 -2.04 8.86 9.54
CA HIS A 155 -2.24 8.95 10.99
C HIS A 155 -0.95 8.74 11.79
N ALA A 156 0.06 8.13 11.17
CA ALA A 156 1.35 7.81 11.77
C ALA A 156 2.45 7.87 10.69
N GLN A 157 3.70 8.17 11.05
CA GLN A 157 4.84 8.10 10.12
C GLN A 157 5.39 6.68 10.01
N SER A 158 5.32 5.92 11.10
CA SER A 158 5.67 4.51 11.17
C SER A 158 4.50 3.65 11.65
N PRO A 159 4.38 2.37 11.24
CA PRO A 159 3.43 1.43 11.84
C PRO A 159 3.57 1.36 13.36
N TYR A 160 4.80 1.50 13.86
CA TYR A 160 5.17 1.44 15.28
C TYR A 160 4.78 2.70 16.07
N ASP A 161 4.36 3.79 15.43
CA ASP A 161 3.92 4.99 16.16
C ASP A 161 2.44 4.92 16.54
N TRP A 162 1.70 3.93 16.02
CA TRP A 162 0.27 3.81 16.24
C TRP A 162 -0.06 2.85 17.39
N SER A 163 -0.54 3.38 18.51
CA SER A 163 -0.83 2.60 19.73
C SER A 163 -1.98 1.59 19.57
N HIS A 164 -2.94 1.87 18.69
CA HIS A 164 -4.16 1.06 18.54
C HIS A 164 -4.02 0.01 17.43
N SER A 165 -2.87 -0.66 17.38
CA SER A 165 -2.53 -1.68 16.40
C SER A 165 -1.92 -2.90 17.11
N SER A 166 -2.12 -4.09 16.56
CA SER A 166 -1.51 -5.30 17.09
C SER A 166 -0.02 -5.42 16.79
N VAL A 167 0.56 -4.50 15.98
CA VAL A 167 1.97 -4.52 15.58
C VAL A 167 2.93 -4.60 16.78
N HIS A 168 2.58 -3.95 17.90
CA HIS A 168 3.38 -3.97 19.13
C HIS A 168 3.51 -5.35 19.75
N TRP A 169 2.43 -6.14 19.70
CA TRP A 169 2.46 -7.53 20.18
C TRP A 169 3.38 -8.39 19.32
N TYR A 170 3.37 -8.17 18.00
CA TYR A 170 4.27 -8.88 17.09
C TYR A 170 5.73 -8.44 17.28
N LEU A 171 5.97 -7.14 17.48
CA LEU A 171 7.29 -6.59 17.75
C LEU A 171 7.88 -7.17 19.05
N GLU A 172 7.08 -7.22 20.12
CA GLU A 172 7.50 -7.80 21.40
C GLU A 172 7.77 -9.31 21.30
N ARG A 173 6.93 -10.04 20.57
CA ARG A 173 6.99 -11.51 20.52
C ARG A 173 8.01 -12.07 19.54
N TYR A 174 8.15 -11.45 18.37
CA TYR A 174 8.95 -11.96 17.26
C TYR A 174 10.15 -11.07 16.91
N GLY A 175 10.19 -9.85 17.43
CA GLY A 175 11.26 -8.90 17.14
C GLY A 175 11.05 -8.14 15.84
N ARG A 176 11.90 -7.12 15.64
CA ARG A 176 11.86 -6.22 14.48
C ARG A 176 12.29 -6.91 13.20
N GLU A 177 13.32 -7.76 13.27
CA GLU A 177 13.87 -8.51 12.13
C GLU A 177 12.80 -9.37 11.47
N TRP A 178 12.00 -10.10 12.27
CA TRP A 178 10.91 -10.91 11.75
C TRP A 178 9.85 -10.08 11.02
N LEU A 179 9.51 -8.89 11.54
CA LEU A 179 8.56 -7.99 10.88
C LEU A 179 9.11 -7.44 9.55
N GLN A 180 10.42 -7.18 9.48
CA GLN A 180 11.09 -6.75 8.25
C GLN A 180 11.08 -7.87 7.20
N GLU A 181 11.48 -9.09 7.58
CA GLU A 181 11.43 -10.26 6.69
C GLU A 181 10.00 -10.50 6.18
N LEU A 182 9.00 -10.40 7.05
CA LEU A 182 7.60 -10.56 6.67
C LEU A 182 7.15 -9.50 5.67
N TRP A 183 7.62 -8.26 5.84
CA TRP A 183 7.34 -7.16 4.93
C TRP A 183 7.95 -7.41 3.55
N ILE A 184 9.20 -7.88 3.50
CA ILE A 184 9.93 -8.22 2.27
C ILE A 184 9.25 -9.39 1.57
N GLN A 185 8.90 -10.45 2.29
CA GLN A 185 8.36 -11.68 1.72
C GLN A 185 6.90 -11.53 1.27
N TYR A 186 6.12 -10.68 1.93
CA TYR A 186 4.68 -10.51 1.67
C TYR A 186 4.28 -9.04 1.45
N PRO A 187 4.82 -8.37 0.42
CA PRO A 187 4.57 -6.95 0.17
C PRO A 187 3.11 -6.70 -0.22
N LEU A 188 2.62 -5.47 0.04
CA LEU A 188 1.23 -5.11 -0.22
C LEU A 188 0.88 -5.05 -1.71
N ARG A 189 1.78 -4.60 -2.59
CA ARG A 189 1.48 -4.38 -4.03
C ARG A 189 0.18 -3.56 -4.16
N ASP A 190 -0.84 -4.09 -4.85
CA ASP A 190 -2.18 -3.48 -4.99
C ASP A 190 -3.18 -3.90 -3.90
N TYR A 191 -2.75 -4.67 -2.91
CA TYR A 191 -3.61 -5.18 -1.85
C TYR A 191 -4.21 -4.03 -1.03
N GLY A 192 -5.54 -3.97 -0.99
CA GLY A 192 -6.23 -2.87 -0.33
C GLY A 192 -6.40 -1.60 -1.15
N ARG A 193 -5.98 -1.57 -2.43
CA ARG A 193 -6.24 -0.44 -3.33
C ARG A 193 -7.75 -0.26 -3.49
N GLY A 194 -8.22 0.96 -3.17
CA GLY A 194 -9.63 1.32 -3.24
C GLY A 194 -10.51 0.82 -2.08
N TRP A 195 -10.05 -0.07 -1.18
CA TRP A 195 -10.94 -0.64 -0.16
C TRP A 195 -11.44 0.38 0.87
N ASP A 196 -10.69 1.46 1.03
CA ASP A 196 -10.97 2.54 1.98
C ASP A 196 -11.48 3.82 1.27
N CYS A 197 -11.59 3.79 -0.06
CA CYS A 197 -12.19 4.88 -0.82
C CYS A 197 -13.72 4.82 -0.67
N THR A 198 -14.34 5.98 -0.44
CA THR A 198 -15.79 6.18 -0.40
C THR A 198 -16.54 5.62 -1.63
N GLU A 199 -15.84 5.34 -2.73
CA GLU A 199 -16.40 4.99 -4.05
C GLU A 199 -16.26 3.51 -4.47
N CYS A 200 -15.34 2.70 -3.91
CA CYS A 200 -14.99 1.40 -4.53
C CYS A 200 -15.90 0.21 -4.26
N LEU A 201 -16.99 0.37 -3.50
CA LEU A 201 -18.03 -0.67 -3.42
C LEU A 201 -18.83 -0.82 -4.74
N PHE A 202 -18.61 0.05 -5.72
CA PHE A 202 -19.33 0.05 -7.00
C PHE A 202 -18.74 -0.94 -8.03
N LEU A 203 -17.41 -1.05 -8.12
CA LEU A 203 -16.76 -1.88 -9.16
C LEU A 203 -16.90 -3.38 -8.90
N LEU A 204 -16.78 -3.82 -7.64
CA LEU A 204 -16.84 -5.24 -7.29
C LEU A 204 -18.21 -5.89 -7.47
N GLN A 205 -19.30 -5.12 -7.48
CA GLN A 205 -20.66 -5.66 -7.66
C GLN A 205 -21.13 -5.57 -9.13
N TYR A 206 -20.55 -4.68 -9.94
CA TYR A 206 -20.81 -4.58 -11.38
C TYR A 206 -20.00 -5.62 -12.19
N LEU A 207 -18.77 -5.93 -11.76
CA LEU A 207 -17.85 -6.85 -12.46
C LEU A 207 -18.17 -8.34 -12.31
N ILE A 208 -19.02 -8.73 -11.34
CA ILE A 208 -19.43 -10.14 -11.18
C ILE A 208 -20.58 -10.51 -12.14
N GLY A 209 -21.19 -9.50 -12.79
CA GLY A 209 -22.36 -9.68 -13.66
C GLY A 209 -22.08 -9.79 -15.16
N GLN A 210 -20.83 -9.62 -15.62
CA GLN A 210 -20.50 -9.73 -17.05
C GLN A 210 -19.36 -10.72 -17.29
N ASN A 211 -19.50 -11.46 -18.40
CA ASN A 211 -18.66 -12.60 -18.78
C ASN A 211 -17.16 -12.29 -18.65
N MET A 212 -16.48 -13.14 -17.88
CA MET A 212 -15.04 -13.11 -17.57
C MET A 212 -14.14 -13.35 -18.80
N SER A 213 -14.71 -13.59 -19.99
CA SER A 213 -13.97 -13.93 -21.21
C SER A 213 -13.68 -12.72 -22.11
N GLU A 214 -14.49 -11.66 -22.08
CA GLU A 214 -14.28 -10.46 -22.93
C GLU A 214 -13.34 -9.43 -22.29
N LEU A 215 -13.05 -9.55 -20.99
CA LEU A 215 -12.14 -8.66 -20.26
C LEU A 215 -10.65 -8.91 -20.55
N LEU A 216 -10.29 -10.11 -21.00
CA LEU A 216 -8.90 -10.46 -21.34
C LEU A 216 -8.40 -9.77 -22.64
N GLU A 217 -9.30 -9.27 -23.49
CA GLU A 217 -8.92 -8.59 -24.74
C GLU A 217 -9.04 -7.06 -24.65
N ILE A 218 -9.72 -6.50 -23.64
CA ILE A 218 -9.89 -5.04 -23.49
C ILE A 218 -8.87 -4.43 -22.52
N GLU A 219 -8.24 -5.23 -21.66
CA GLU A 219 -7.17 -4.77 -20.76
C GLU A 219 -5.86 -4.37 -21.47
N SER A 220 -5.69 -4.64 -22.78
CA SER A 220 -4.45 -4.26 -23.48
C SER A 220 -4.33 -2.78 -23.83
N ASP A 221 -5.45 -2.04 -23.90
CA ASP A 221 -5.49 -0.72 -24.58
C ASP A 221 -5.83 0.46 -23.66
N TYR A 222 -6.04 0.24 -22.37
CA TYR A 222 -6.11 1.30 -21.37
C TYR A 222 -4.94 1.20 -20.38
N GLN A 223 -3.72 1.38 -20.90
CA GLN A 223 -2.59 1.79 -20.07
C GLN A 223 -2.91 3.15 -19.46
N THR A 224 -3.55 3.12 -18.29
CA THR A 224 -3.46 4.25 -17.36
C THR A 224 -2.03 4.20 -16.85
N GLU A 225 -1.15 5.04 -17.39
CA GLU A 225 0.08 5.44 -16.71
C GLU A 225 -0.31 5.69 -15.26
N SER A 226 0.08 4.78 -14.37
CA SER A 226 -0.07 5.00 -12.95
C SER A 226 0.73 6.25 -12.65
N LEU A 227 0.05 7.38 -12.48
CA LEU A 227 0.66 8.60 -11.99
C LEU A 227 1.38 8.22 -10.69
N GLU A 228 2.70 8.07 -10.76
CA GLU A 228 3.58 7.87 -9.62
C GLU A 228 3.40 9.10 -8.72
N MET A 229 2.56 8.95 -7.70
CA MET A 229 2.38 9.99 -6.70
C MET A 229 3.57 9.91 -5.76
N GLY A 230 4.59 10.74 -6.01
CA GLY A 230 5.74 10.90 -5.12
C GLY A 230 5.27 11.14 -3.69
N SER A 231 5.81 10.37 -2.74
CA SER A 231 5.58 10.59 -1.31
C SER A 231 6.50 11.69 -0.77
N LEU A 232 6.20 12.25 0.41
CA LEU A 232 7.03 13.31 1.02
C LEU A 232 8.51 12.88 1.12
N ASN A 233 8.76 11.69 1.66
CA ASN A 233 10.13 11.18 1.84
C ASN A 233 10.78 10.86 0.50
N HIS A 234 10.02 10.35 -0.49
CA HIS A 234 10.51 10.15 -1.85
C HIS A 234 11.00 11.46 -2.47
N GLY A 235 10.18 12.52 -2.43
CA GLY A 235 10.54 13.82 -3.00
C GLY A 235 11.71 14.51 -2.27
N ILE A 236 11.76 14.41 -0.94
CA ILE A 236 12.91 14.92 -0.14
C ILE A 236 14.19 14.18 -0.55
N MET A 237 14.12 12.85 -0.63
CA MET A 237 15.26 12.02 -0.94
C MET A 237 15.76 12.26 -2.37
N GLN A 238 14.84 12.34 -3.33
CA GLN A 238 15.15 12.65 -4.73
C GLN A 238 15.92 13.97 -4.83
N THR A 239 15.43 15.00 -4.13
CA THR A 239 16.05 16.33 -4.09
C THR A 239 17.44 16.30 -3.44
N ARG A 240 17.59 15.63 -2.30
CA ARG A 240 18.86 15.56 -1.55
C ARG A 240 19.94 14.81 -2.32
N ILE A 241 19.60 13.63 -2.86
CA ILE A 241 20.53 12.83 -3.65
C ILE A 241 20.94 13.59 -4.91
N ALA A 242 19.97 14.09 -5.68
CA ALA A 242 20.28 14.84 -6.90
C ALA A 242 21.16 16.07 -6.59
N SER A 243 20.91 16.76 -5.47
CA SER A 243 21.71 17.89 -5.04
C SER A 243 23.15 17.52 -4.67
N GLN A 244 23.36 16.40 -3.96
CA GLN A 244 24.72 15.94 -3.62
C GLN A 244 25.47 15.48 -4.87
N LEU A 245 24.85 14.67 -5.73
CA LEU A 245 25.47 14.18 -6.95
C LEU A 245 25.80 15.31 -7.92
N SER A 246 24.97 16.35 -7.99
CA SER A 246 25.23 17.52 -8.85
C SER A 246 26.44 18.37 -8.42
N ARG A 247 27.02 18.11 -7.24
CA ARG A 247 28.27 18.76 -6.80
C ARG A 247 29.49 18.12 -7.45
N ASP A 248 29.37 16.90 -7.95
CA ASP A 248 30.42 16.24 -8.69
C ASP A 248 30.39 16.66 -10.16
N GLU A 249 31.37 17.47 -10.57
CA GLU A 249 31.48 18.02 -11.92
C GLU A 249 31.68 16.94 -13.01
N ARG A 250 31.94 15.67 -12.63
CA ARG A 250 32.02 14.54 -13.57
C ARG A 250 30.66 14.18 -14.15
N PHE A 251 29.56 14.54 -13.47
CA PHE A 251 28.22 14.10 -13.84
C PHE A 251 27.28 15.22 -14.27
N THR A 252 26.42 14.92 -15.22
CA THR A 252 25.17 15.64 -15.45
C THR A 252 24.05 14.81 -14.82
N VAL A 253 23.48 15.30 -13.72
CA VAL A 253 22.38 14.64 -13.00
C VAL A 253 21.04 15.09 -13.57
N ILE A 254 20.15 14.14 -13.84
CA ILE A 254 18.83 14.40 -14.42
C ILE A 254 17.81 13.56 -13.65
N ILE A 255 16.72 14.18 -13.21
CA ILE A 255 15.60 13.50 -12.53
C ILE A 255 14.49 13.19 -13.52
N GLU A 256 13.74 12.12 -13.28
CA GLU A 256 12.51 11.79 -14.03
C GLU A 256 12.72 11.69 -15.55
N LEU A 257 13.89 11.21 -16.01
CA LEU A 257 14.20 11.11 -17.44
C LEU A 257 13.79 9.75 -18.01
N SER A 258 12.91 9.77 -19.00
CA SER A 258 12.55 8.57 -19.76
C SER A 258 13.72 8.09 -20.62
N LEU A 259 14.05 6.80 -20.51
CA LEU A 259 15.08 6.10 -21.25
C LEU A 259 14.44 5.25 -22.34
N ASP A 260 15.03 5.27 -23.53
CA ASP A 260 14.61 4.42 -24.66
C ASP A 260 15.15 3.00 -24.48
N ALA A 261 14.28 2.10 -24.04
CA ALA A 261 14.57 0.69 -23.80
C ALA A 261 14.16 -0.22 -24.97
N SER A 262 13.86 0.33 -26.16
CA SER A 262 13.42 -0.43 -27.34
C SER A 262 14.39 -1.51 -27.84
N LYS A 263 15.64 -1.49 -27.36
CA LYS A 263 16.69 -2.45 -27.73
C LYS A 263 16.57 -3.80 -27.03
N ILE A 264 15.79 -3.91 -25.95
CA ILE A 264 15.61 -5.13 -25.18
C ILE A 264 14.12 -5.45 -25.01
N ASP A 265 13.81 -6.72 -24.76
CA ASP A 265 12.45 -7.14 -24.41
C ASP A 265 12.24 -7.02 -22.90
N LEU A 266 11.61 -5.93 -22.46
CA LEU A 266 11.33 -5.68 -21.05
C LEU A 266 10.43 -6.74 -20.40
N SER A 267 9.61 -7.45 -21.19
CA SER A 267 8.74 -8.50 -20.66
C SER A 267 9.52 -9.71 -20.14
N SER A 268 10.75 -9.92 -20.65
CA SER A 268 11.65 -10.97 -20.17
C SER A 268 12.09 -10.76 -18.71
N PHE A 269 12.05 -9.52 -18.22
CA PHE A 269 12.32 -9.14 -16.84
C PHE A 269 11.03 -9.03 -15.99
N GLY A 270 9.87 -9.37 -16.54
CA GLY A 270 8.57 -9.24 -15.86
C GLY A 270 8.04 -7.80 -15.79
N LEU A 271 8.60 -6.88 -16.59
CA LEU A 271 8.16 -5.49 -16.65
C LEU A 271 7.01 -5.32 -17.65
N LYS A 272 6.00 -4.52 -17.29
CA LYS A 272 4.84 -4.22 -18.14
C LYS A 272 5.12 -3.14 -19.19
N ALA A 273 6.13 -2.31 -18.98
CA ALA A 273 6.53 -1.29 -19.94
C ALA A 273 7.05 -1.95 -21.22
N LYS A 274 6.77 -1.34 -22.39
CA LYS A 274 7.21 -1.90 -23.68
C LYS A 274 8.62 -1.46 -24.07
N ASP A 275 8.86 -0.16 -24.11
CA ASP A 275 10.05 0.44 -24.73
C ASP A 275 10.62 1.60 -23.89
N GLU A 276 10.18 1.75 -22.65
CA GLU A 276 10.51 2.88 -21.80
C GLU A 276 10.80 2.44 -20.38
N LEU A 277 11.89 2.97 -19.83
CA LEU A 277 12.19 2.91 -18.41
C LEU A 277 12.41 4.33 -17.91
N LYS A 278 11.97 4.62 -16.68
CA LYS A 278 12.10 5.94 -16.10
C LYS A 278 12.66 5.79 -14.68
N PRO A 279 13.97 5.98 -14.48
CA PRO A 279 14.57 6.07 -13.15
C PRO A 279 14.22 7.40 -12.48
N ASP A 280 14.15 7.40 -11.15
CA ASP A 280 13.93 8.62 -10.37
C ASP A 280 15.09 9.61 -10.56
N ILE A 281 16.33 9.11 -10.58
CA ILE A 281 17.54 9.91 -10.81
C ILE A 281 18.48 9.15 -11.75
N CYS A 282 19.03 9.86 -12.71
CA CYS A 282 20.07 9.40 -13.62
C CYS A 282 21.33 10.26 -13.47
N ALA A 283 22.51 9.66 -13.57
CA ALA A 283 23.76 10.38 -13.75
C ALA A 283 24.43 10.01 -15.07
N TYR A 284 24.63 11.00 -15.93
CA TYR A 284 25.35 10.91 -17.19
C TYR A 284 26.75 11.49 -17.05
N PRO A 285 27.70 11.17 -17.97
CA PRO A 285 28.92 11.96 -18.07
C PRO A 285 28.58 13.43 -18.32
N ASN A 286 29.38 14.35 -17.77
CA ASN A 286 29.17 15.79 -17.91
C ASN A 286 29.20 16.32 -19.37
N THR A 287 29.53 15.47 -20.34
CA THR A 287 29.48 15.74 -21.78
C THR A 287 28.05 15.84 -22.30
N VAL A 288 27.07 15.24 -21.62
CA VAL A 288 25.65 15.38 -21.95
C VAL A 288 25.20 16.80 -21.60
N LYS A 289 24.78 17.56 -22.62
CA LYS A 289 24.32 18.96 -22.52
C LYS A 289 22.86 19.10 -22.97
N ARG A 290 22.21 20.14 -22.48
CA ARG A 290 20.85 20.52 -22.88
C ARG A 290 20.77 20.72 -24.40
N LYS A 291 19.76 20.13 -25.02
CA LYS A 291 19.48 20.27 -26.46
C LYS A 291 18.44 21.38 -26.70
N ARG A 292 18.49 22.00 -27.88
CA ARG A 292 17.54 23.07 -28.27
C ARG A 292 16.13 22.54 -28.49
N ARG A 293 16.01 21.34 -29.08
CA ARG A 293 14.76 20.58 -29.14
C ARG A 293 14.84 19.52 -28.06
N ASP A 294 13.77 19.44 -27.28
CA ASP A 294 13.70 18.50 -26.18
C ASP A 294 13.64 17.06 -26.69
N LEU A 295 14.15 16.14 -25.88
CA LEU A 295 14.07 14.71 -26.15
C LEU A 295 13.07 14.10 -25.18
N VAL A 296 12.06 13.42 -25.74
CA VAL A 296 11.02 12.75 -24.94
C VAL A 296 11.58 11.47 -24.30
N LYS A 297 12.42 10.72 -25.03
CA LYS A 297 13.15 9.55 -24.51
C LYS A 297 14.64 9.69 -24.84
N MET A 298 15.50 9.37 -23.88
CA MET A 298 16.94 9.43 -24.03
C MET A 298 17.47 8.10 -24.58
N PRO A 299 18.11 8.07 -25.76
CA PRO A 299 18.61 6.83 -26.39
C PRO A 299 19.95 6.34 -25.83
N GLU A 300 20.69 7.23 -25.19
CA GLU A 300 21.95 6.92 -24.50
C GLU A 300 21.61 6.59 -23.04
N MET A 301 22.12 5.47 -22.53
CA MET A 301 21.87 5.04 -21.16
C MET A 301 22.76 5.82 -20.17
N PRO A 302 22.26 6.09 -18.95
CA PRO A 302 23.07 6.74 -17.93
C PRO A 302 24.18 5.80 -17.44
N LEU A 303 25.18 6.37 -16.76
CA LEU A 303 26.17 5.56 -16.06
C LEU A 303 25.60 4.97 -14.76
N LEU A 304 24.75 5.76 -14.09
CA LEU A 304 24.10 5.40 -12.83
C LEU A 304 22.59 5.68 -12.93
N ALA A 305 21.79 4.72 -12.50
CA ALA A 305 20.34 4.86 -12.31
C ALA A 305 20.01 4.67 -10.82
N ILE A 306 19.12 5.49 -10.29
CA ILE A 306 18.69 5.42 -8.89
C ILE A 306 17.18 5.33 -8.84
N GLU A 307 16.69 4.38 -8.04
CA GLU A 307 15.28 4.21 -7.72
C GLU A 307 15.10 4.45 -6.22
N ILE A 308 14.14 5.30 -5.89
CA ILE A 308 13.76 5.60 -4.52
C ILE A 308 12.43 4.92 -4.29
N ILE A 309 12.38 3.95 -3.38
CA ILE A 309 11.14 3.23 -3.15
C ILE A 309 10.10 4.18 -2.54
N SER A 310 8.96 4.30 -3.20
CA SER A 310 7.75 4.86 -2.63
C SER A 310 6.92 3.76 -1.97
N PRO A 311 6.03 4.09 -1.00
CA PRO A 311 5.27 3.07 -0.29
C PRO A 311 4.30 2.24 -1.16
N SER A 312 4.04 2.69 -2.39
CA SER A 312 3.20 2.00 -3.38
C SER A 312 3.99 1.08 -4.32
N GLN A 313 5.32 1.15 -4.34
CA GLN A 313 6.18 0.33 -5.20
C GLN A 313 6.71 -0.88 -4.43
N SER A 314 7.00 -1.98 -5.15
CA SER A 314 7.65 -3.16 -4.57
C SER A 314 9.12 -3.22 -4.95
N ILE A 315 9.98 -3.68 -4.03
CA ILE A 315 11.41 -3.90 -4.30
C ILE A 315 11.60 -4.81 -5.52
N ASP A 316 10.87 -5.94 -5.61
CA ASP A 316 10.93 -6.84 -6.78
C ASP A 316 10.76 -6.12 -8.13
N SER A 317 9.87 -5.11 -8.18
CA SER A 317 9.61 -4.37 -9.41
C SER A 317 10.73 -3.41 -9.75
N LEU A 318 11.43 -2.88 -8.74
CA LEU A 318 12.60 -2.02 -8.92
C LEU A 318 13.83 -2.87 -9.27
N LEU A 319 14.00 -4.05 -8.66
CA LEU A 319 15.05 -4.99 -9.02
C LEU A 319 14.89 -5.51 -10.46
N ALA A 320 13.66 -5.77 -10.92
CA ALA A 320 13.40 -6.06 -12.33
C ALA A 320 13.82 -4.90 -13.26
N LYS A 321 13.65 -3.64 -12.83
CA LYS A 321 14.21 -2.48 -13.57
C LYS A 321 15.74 -2.50 -13.56
N PHE A 322 16.37 -2.90 -12.44
CA PHE A 322 17.84 -3.00 -12.35
C PHE A 322 18.39 -4.03 -13.32
N ASP A 323 17.76 -5.21 -13.43
CA ASP A 323 18.15 -6.22 -14.41
C ASP A 323 18.13 -5.65 -15.83
N ALA A 324 17.06 -4.92 -16.17
CA ALA A 324 16.95 -4.24 -17.45
C ALA A 324 17.98 -3.11 -17.62
N TYR A 325 18.29 -2.34 -16.57
CA TYR A 325 19.31 -1.30 -16.58
C TYR A 325 20.70 -1.87 -16.85
N PHE A 326 21.06 -2.95 -16.16
CA PHE A 326 22.34 -3.63 -16.35
C PHE A 326 22.45 -4.24 -17.75
N GLU A 327 21.39 -4.87 -18.27
CA GLU A 327 21.35 -5.38 -19.64
C GLU A 327 21.52 -4.25 -20.68
N LEU A 328 20.98 -3.06 -20.39
CA LEU A 328 21.15 -1.85 -21.21
C LEU A 328 22.51 -1.15 -21.03
N GLY A 329 23.37 -1.65 -20.14
CA GLY A 329 24.74 -1.18 -19.94
C GLY A 329 24.91 -0.06 -18.90
N VAL A 330 23.91 0.16 -18.04
CA VAL A 330 24.07 1.00 -16.84
C VAL A 330 25.11 0.34 -15.92
N LYS A 331 26.02 1.12 -15.33
CA LYS A 331 27.18 0.59 -14.59
C LYS A 331 26.91 0.34 -13.12
N SER A 332 26.06 1.15 -12.51
CA SER A 332 25.61 0.97 -11.13
C SER A 332 24.15 1.36 -10.99
N CYS A 333 23.45 0.69 -10.07
CA CYS A 333 22.09 1.03 -9.68
C CYS A 333 22.02 1.23 -8.16
N TRP A 334 21.30 2.26 -7.69
CA TRP A 334 21.08 2.47 -6.26
C TRP A 334 19.60 2.30 -5.93
N LEU A 335 19.30 1.48 -4.93
CA LEU A 335 17.97 1.35 -4.34
C LEU A 335 17.95 2.10 -3.02
N VAL A 336 17.14 3.15 -2.93
CA VAL A 336 17.05 4.00 -1.75
C VAL A 336 15.75 3.71 -1.01
N MET A 337 15.84 3.45 0.29
CA MET A 337 14.72 3.09 1.15
C MET A 337 14.50 4.10 2.27
N PRO A 338 13.77 5.22 2.00
CA PRO A 338 13.63 6.31 2.96
C PRO A 338 12.97 5.93 4.29
N SER A 339 12.11 4.91 4.32
CA SER A 339 11.45 4.46 5.56
C SER A 339 12.38 3.66 6.48
N LEU A 340 13.54 3.23 5.98
CA LEU A 340 14.50 2.41 6.70
C LEU A 340 15.84 3.12 6.87
N ASP A 341 16.03 4.30 6.28
CA ASP A 341 17.30 5.01 6.20
C ASP A 341 18.44 4.15 5.60
N ILE A 342 18.11 3.34 4.58
CA ILE A 342 19.03 2.42 3.90
C ILE A 342 19.23 2.83 2.43
N VAL A 343 20.46 2.67 1.94
CA VAL A 343 20.80 2.69 0.51
C VAL A 343 21.53 1.41 0.13
N ASP A 344 20.99 0.66 -0.83
CA ASP A 344 21.68 -0.48 -1.43
C ASP A 344 22.31 -0.05 -2.76
N VAL A 345 23.62 -0.23 -2.87
CA VAL A 345 24.42 0.09 -4.07
C VAL A 345 24.75 -1.19 -4.81
N TYR A 346 24.19 -1.37 -6.00
CA TYR A 346 24.39 -2.53 -6.86
C TYR A 346 25.49 -2.23 -7.88
N SER A 347 26.47 -3.12 -7.95
CA SER A 347 27.49 -3.12 -9.00
C SER A 347 27.17 -4.13 -10.12
N GLN A 348 26.32 -5.12 -9.82
CA GLN A 348 25.75 -6.12 -10.71
C GLN A 348 24.38 -6.56 -10.14
N PRO A 349 23.49 -7.21 -10.92
CA PRO A 349 22.16 -7.64 -10.45
C PRO A 349 22.14 -8.33 -9.08
N ASP A 350 23.05 -9.29 -8.86
CA ASP A 350 23.09 -10.10 -7.64
C ASP A 350 24.11 -9.63 -6.60
N LEU A 351 24.79 -8.49 -6.83
CA LEU A 351 25.87 -8.00 -5.97
C LEU A 351 25.65 -6.55 -5.57
N HIS A 352 25.29 -6.37 -4.30
CA HIS A 352 25.13 -5.05 -3.67
C HIS A 352 25.88 -4.94 -2.36
N LYS A 353 26.08 -3.69 -1.93
CA LYS A 353 26.46 -3.31 -0.57
C LYS A 353 25.35 -2.43 0.00
N SER A 354 24.95 -2.71 1.23
CA SER A 354 23.97 -1.91 1.97
C SER A 354 24.69 -0.90 2.85
N PHE A 355 24.16 0.31 2.90
CA PHE A 355 24.63 1.39 3.77
C PHE A 355 23.45 1.93 4.59
N ASP A 356 23.70 2.20 5.87
CA ASP A 356 22.69 2.76 6.78
C ASP A 356 23.28 3.87 7.67
N MET A 357 22.50 4.33 8.66
CA MET A 357 22.91 5.44 9.54
C MET A 357 24.10 5.12 10.47
N ASP A 358 24.50 3.85 10.61
CA ASP A 358 25.72 3.47 11.33
C ASP A 358 26.98 3.65 10.46
N ASP A 359 26.83 3.82 9.14
CA ASP A 359 27.91 4.16 8.22
C ASP A 359 28.22 5.66 8.19
N THR A 360 29.43 5.99 7.74
CA THR A 360 29.86 7.39 7.56
C THR A 360 29.50 7.94 6.18
N GLU A 361 29.54 7.09 5.15
CA GLU A 361 29.29 7.46 3.77
C GLU A 361 28.80 6.26 2.97
N ILE A 362 27.99 6.53 1.96
CA ILE A 362 27.61 5.61 0.91
C ILE A 362 28.75 5.59 -0.12
N ILE A 363 29.22 4.39 -0.44
CA ILE A 363 30.35 4.19 -1.36
C ILE A 363 29.90 3.36 -2.56
N ASP A 364 30.02 3.95 -3.74
CA ASP A 364 29.89 3.25 -5.03
C ASP A 364 31.27 3.17 -5.68
N ASP A 365 31.90 2.00 -5.54
CA ASP A 365 33.24 1.72 -6.06
C ASP A 365 33.30 1.76 -7.59
N VAL A 366 32.19 1.47 -8.28
CA VAL A 366 32.14 1.42 -9.76
C VAL A 366 32.14 2.83 -10.33
N MET A 367 31.41 3.72 -9.67
CA MET A 367 31.27 5.12 -10.06
C MET A 367 32.27 6.05 -9.37
N ASP A 368 33.02 5.54 -8.38
CA ASP A 368 33.91 6.31 -7.51
C ASP A 368 33.14 7.46 -6.83
N ILE A 369 31.95 7.17 -6.30
CA ILE A 369 31.09 8.13 -5.60
C ILE A 369 31.15 7.84 -4.10
N HIS A 370 31.41 8.89 -3.33
CA HIS A 370 31.40 8.90 -1.87
C HIS A 370 30.42 9.98 -1.39
N LEU A 371 29.36 9.57 -0.69
CA LEU A 371 28.28 10.47 -0.28
C LEU A 371 28.01 10.33 1.22
N PRO A 372 28.22 11.38 2.04
CA PRO A 372 27.94 11.32 3.48
C PRO A 372 26.46 11.00 3.75
N ILE A 373 26.19 9.86 4.38
CA ILE A 373 24.83 9.31 4.50
C ILE A 373 23.90 10.23 5.31
N GLN A 374 24.46 10.96 6.27
CA GLN A 374 23.74 11.93 7.09
C GLN A 374 23.12 13.05 6.25
N LYS A 375 23.75 13.43 5.12
CA LYS A 375 23.17 14.46 4.23
C LYS A 375 21.91 13.98 3.49
N LEU A 376 21.65 12.68 3.47
CA LEU A 376 20.45 12.10 2.87
C LEU A 376 19.33 11.94 3.89
N PHE A 377 19.64 11.42 5.08
CA PHE A 377 18.63 11.00 6.06
C PHE A 377 18.52 11.88 7.31
N GLU A 378 19.33 12.94 7.49
CA GLU A 378 19.14 13.86 8.62
C GLU A 378 17.74 14.50 8.59
N TRP A 379 17.04 14.41 9.72
CA TRP A 379 15.66 14.87 9.90
C TRP A 379 15.54 16.37 10.13
#